data_AF-A0AAV2IBW7-F1
#
_entry.id   AF-A0AAV2IBW7-F1
#
_cell.length_a   1.000
_cell.length_b   1.000
_cell.length_c   1.000
_cell.angle_alpha   90.00
_cell.angle_beta   90.00
_cell.angle_gamma   90.00
#
_symmetry.space_group_name_H-M   'P 1'
#
loop_
_entity.id
_entity.type
_entity.pdbx_description
1 polymer ?
#
loop_
_entity_poly.entity_id
_entity_poly.type
_entity_poly.pdbx_seq_one_letter_code
_entity_poly.pdbx_strand_id
1 'polypeptide(L)'
;MGKLFQQSMDNLPGVLVMCSSVKFSFIALLMITMINPCICNQMDPHVYPNRGPFFEGWYLRIIDPGENLSLGFLFGLVLPIEQHSQQYQKHCHKLVNQLEIKRCLNEVLQMQKHAYDSNLKAHNSSFPLVYTSLLLSFNSTTKLDTPTGFFNPDDCSVTKDGRPVTKNPDDLTPPNFEAVISQNLSFAVTENKTMFSVTVGNHIFKGFTFAPVPWGPGGEGPESWLEKMPLPIHWFVYSLHSTVRYYEYVNLESGKIIRGGSKPGAPVIAHMEKNWGKSFPKAWVWAEGVDIAANVAFSFSSGVITELGMDIDAQLSGYRNGKKNISCSFNPVNSVHTLVQDGCSGTAVLTVKCLDCAVTFDLSAPPDTLSYCLATPQVVGFKKGCVESYVATARVTVHQRRGVSMVLTDSHTINQAALEFGEKYMCNGSCPPEVYVYW
;
A
#
# COMPACT_ATOMS: atom_id res chain seq x y z
N MET A 1 -4.91 -89.16 12.41
CA MET A 1 -4.36 -88.09 13.26
C MET A 1 -4.73 -86.76 12.64
N GLY A 2 -5.84 -86.18 13.10
CA GLY A 2 -6.16 -84.78 12.93
C GLY A 2 -6.06 -84.07 14.29
N LYS A 3 -5.85 -82.75 14.25
CA LYS A 3 -6.18 -81.73 15.26
C LYS A 3 -6.30 -80.42 14.46
N LEU A 4 -7.51 -79.86 14.21
CA LEU A 4 -8.39 -79.06 15.09
C LEU A 4 -7.62 -77.88 15.73
N PHE A 5 -7.85 -76.60 15.40
CA PHE A 5 -9.02 -75.69 15.52
C PHE A 5 -8.93 -74.75 16.75
N GLN A 6 -9.17 -73.45 16.49
CA GLN A 6 -9.87 -72.44 17.30
C GLN A 6 -9.12 -71.55 18.35
N GLN A 7 -9.52 -70.27 18.32
CA GLN A 7 -9.47 -69.16 19.33
C GLN A 7 -8.24 -68.23 19.28
N SER A 8 -8.36 -66.90 19.36
CA SER A 8 -9.50 -65.97 19.37
C SER A 8 -9.03 -64.59 18.87
N MET A 9 -9.97 -63.82 18.31
CA MET A 9 -9.87 -62.37 18.23
C MET A 9 -9.94 -61.78 19.64
N ASP A 10 -9.14 -60.74 19.92
CA ASP A 10 -9.42 -59.57 20.75
C ASP A 10 -8.09 -58.92 21.18
N ASN A 11 -8.01 -57.59 21.04
CA ASN A 11 -6.98 -56.63 21.53
C ASN A 11 -6.09 -55.96 20.47
N LEU A 12 -6.62 -54.88 19.87
CA LEU A 12 -5.87 -53.72 19.40
C LEU A 12 -6.67 -52.44 19.72
N PRO A 13 -6.16 -51.48 20.51
CA PRO A 13 -6.62 -50.11 20.48
C PRO A 13 -5.62 -49.25 19.69
N GLY A 14 -6.10 -48.62 18.62
CA GLY A 14 -5.31 -47.74 17.78
C GLY A 14 -6.21 -47.07 16.75
N VAL A 15 -7.09 -46.21 17.24
CA VAL A 15 -8.11 -45.47 16.50
C VAL A 15 -7.44 -44.62 15.40
N LEU A 16 -7.60 -45.05 14.15
CA LEU A 16 -7.33 -44.26 12.97
C LEU A 16 -8.56 -43.35 12.75
N VAL A 17 -8.49 -42.11 13.24
CA VAL A 17 -9.49 -41.09 12.91
C VAL A 17 -9.27 -40.67 11.45
N MET A 18 -9.97 -41.35 10.53
CA MET A 18 -10.24 -40.79 9.21
C MET A 18 -11.22 -39.63 9.39
N CYS A 19 -10.68 -38.41 9.42
CA CYS A 19 -11.50 -37.21 9.38
C CYS A 19 -11.90 -36.93 7.92
N SER A 20 -13.21 -37.03 7.69
CA SER A 20 -13.92 -36.67 6.47
C SER A 20 -13.89 -35.16 6.23
N SER A 21 -13.17 -34.69 5.20
CA SER A 21 -13.40 -33.35 4.63
C SER A 21 -12.74 -33.16 3.25
N VAL A 22 -12.93 -34.11 2.32
CA VAL A 22 -12.63 -33.91 0.89
C VAL A 22 -13.95 -33.69 0.15
N LYS A 23 -14.57 -32.52 0.32
CA LYS A 23 -15.72 -32.07 -0.50
C LYS A 23 -15.72 -30.57 -0.81
N PHE A 24 -14.56 -29.89 -0.75
CA PHE A 24 -14.43 -28.50 -1.21
C PHE A 24 -13.50 -28.31 -2.44
N SER A 25 -12.77 -29.35 -2.87
CA SER A 25 -11.77 -29.20 -3.95
C SER A 25 -12.28 -29.26 -5.39
N PHE A 26 -13.53 -29.64 -5.65
CA PHE A 26 -14.01 -29.78 -7.04
C PHE A 26 -14.74 -28.55 -7.60
N ILE A 27 -15.34 -27.71 -6.75
CA ILE A 27 -16.03 -26.49 -7.22
C ILE A 27 -15.02 -25.37 -7.51
N ALA A 28 -13.89 -25.32 -6.78
CA ALA A 28 -12.82 -24.37 -7.04
C ALA A 28 -12.07 -24.64 -8.35
N LEU A 29 -11.97 -25.91 -8.77
CA LEU A 29 -11.22 -26.27 -9.99
C LEU A 29 -12.01 -26.00 -11.29
N LEU A 30 -13.35 -26.02 -11.23
CA LEU A 30 -14.20 -25.79 -12.42
C LEU A 30 -14.43 -24.30 -12.74
N MET A 31 -14.12 -23.39 -11.81
CA MET A 31 -14.19 -21.93 -12.02
C MET A 31 -12.89 -21.34 -12.60
N ILE A 32 -11.82 -22.15 -12.70
CA ILE A 32 -10.47 -21.68 -13.09
C ILE A 32 -10.28 -21.63 -14.62
N THR A 33 -11.15 -22.24 -15.43
CA THR A 33 -10.90 -22.38 -16.89
C THR A 33 -11.61 -21.37 -17.79
N MET A 34 -12.32 -20.37 -17.25
CA MET A 34 -13.02 -19.35 -18.07
C MET A 34 -12.81 -17.90 -17.63
N ILE A 35 -11.85 -17.62 -16.75
CA ILE A 35 -11.46 -16.25 -16.46
C ILE A 35 -10.39 -15.89 -17.50
N ASN A 36 -10.82 -15.28 -18.61
CA ASN A 36 -9.89 -14.48 -19.42
C ASN A 36 -9.11 -13.59 -18.45
N PRO A 37 -7.77 -13.50 -18.55
CA PRO A 37 -7.02 -12.58 -17.71
C PRO A 37 -7.58 -11.20 -17.99
N CYS A 38 -8.42 -10.73 -17.08
CA CYS A 38 -8.84 -9.34 -17.04
C CYS A 38 -7.54 -8.58 -17.00
N ILE A 39 -7.36 -7.72 -18.00
CA ILE A 39 -6.55 -6.54 -17.77
C ILE A 39 -7.20 -5.89 -16.55
N CYS A 40 -6.46 -5.53 -15.50
CA CYS A 40 -7.01 -4.78 -14.37
C CYS A 40 -6.27 -3.47 -14.30
N ASN A 41 -6.97 -2.37 -14.06
CA ASN A 41 -6.32 -1.10 -13.83
C ASN A 41 -7.09 -0.28 -12.81
N GLN A 42 -6.64 -0.37 -11.57
CA GLN A 42 -7.25 0.36 -10.46
C GLN A 42 -6.66 1.77 -10.29
N MET A 43 -5.83 2.24 -11.24
CA MET A 43 -5.18 3.55 -11.16
C MET A 43 -6.15 4.72 -11.33
N ASP A 44 -7.21 4.55 -12.15
CA ASP A 44 -8.29 5.54 -12.31
C ASP A 44 -8.98 5.82 -10.98
N PRO A 45 -9.55 7.02 -10.76
CA PRO A 45 -10.22 7.38 -9.52
C PRO A 45 -11.52 6.59 -9.26
N HIS A 46 -11.83 6.39 -7.99
CA HIS A 46 -13.10 5.79 -7.57
C HIS A 46 -14.22 6.84 -7.48
N VAL A 47 -15.45 6.37 -7.61
CA VAL A 47 -16.61 7.18 -7.25
C VAL A 47 -16.55 7.40 -5.75
N TYR A 48 -16.41 8.65 -5.35
CA TYR A 48 -16.45 9.02 -3.95
C TYR A 48 -17.82 8.64 -3.36
N PRO A 49 -17.85 7.83 -2.28
CA PRO A 49 -19.11 7.48 -1.66
C PRO A 49 -19.75 8.72 -1.05
N ASN A 50 -21.08 8.70 -0.90
CA ASN A 50 -21.80 9.81 -0.25
C ASN A 50 -21.54 9.90 1.26
N ARG A 51 -20.92 8.88 1.86
CA ARG A 51 -20.63 8.78 3.30
C ARG A 51 -19.28 8.14 3.53
N GLY A 52 -18.54 8.70 4.49
CA GLY A 52 -17.28 8.14 4.95
C GLY A 52 -17.46 7.03 6.01
N PRO A 53 -16.35 6.44 6.47
CA PRO A 53 -14.98 6.81 6.11
C PRO A 53 -14.59 6.27 4.73
N PHE A 54 -13.95 7.10 3.94
CA PHE A 54 -13.31 6.72 2.68
C PHE A 54 -12.08 7.61 2.45
N PHE A 55 -11.04 7.07 1.82
CA PHE A 55 -9.92 7.84 1.33
C PHE A 55 -9.46 7.29 -0.02
N GLU A 56 -8.78 8.13 -0.77
CA GLU A 56 -8.07 7.75 -1.98
C GLU A 56 -6.84 8.62 -2.14
N GLY A 57 -5.71 8.02 -2.51
CA GLY A 57 -4.45 8.72 -2.68
C GLY A 57 -3.53 8.04 -3.69
N TRP A 58 -2.64 8.83 -4.25
CA TRP A 58 -1.66 8.41 -5.26
C TRP A 58 -0.26 8.80 -4.82
N TYR A 59 0.70 7.97 -5.21
CA TYR A 59 2.12 8.16 -4.92
C TYR A 59 2.94 7.94 -6.18
N LEU A 60 3.96 8.78 -6.36
CA LEU A 60 4.97 8.63 -7.41
C LEU A 60 6.35 8.89 -6.81
N ARG A 61 7.30 8.02 -7.12
CA ARG A 61 8.71 8.16 -6.74
C ARG A 61 9.61 8.04 -7.95
N ILE A 62 10.42 9.06 -8.21
CA ILE A 62 11.51 9.08 -9.18
C ILE A 62 12.81 8.61 -8.51
N ILE A 63 13.52 7.71 -9.17
CA ILE A 63 14.86 7.25 -8.79
C ILE A 63 15.82 7.62 -9.92
N ASP A 64 16.82 8.43 -9.61
CA ASP A 64 17.91 8.83 -10.50
C ASP A 64 19.25 8.31 -9.96
N PRO A 65 19.66 7.10 -10.37
CA PRO A 65 20.91 6.51 -9.89
C PRO A 65 22.14 7.30 -10.29
N GLY A 66 22.10 8.03 -11.42
CA GLY A 66 23.22 8.81 -11.91
C GLY A 66 23.58 9.98 -11.00
N GLU A 67 22.57 10.55 -10.36
CA GLU A 67 22.71 11.67 -9.41
C GLU A 67 22.60 11.23 -7.93
N ASN A 68 22.46 9.92 -7.67
CA ASN A 68 22.24 9.34 -6.33
C ASN A 68 21.09 10.02 -5.57
N LEU A 69 19.95 10.10 -6.26
CA LEU A 69 18.86 11.01 -5.98
C LEU A 69 17.52 10.27 -6.06
N SER A 70 16.64 10.53 -5.11
CA SER A 70 15.29 9.97 -5.09
C SER A 70 14.29 11.05 -4.67
N LEU A 71 13.33 11.36 -5.55
CA LEU A 71 12.30 12.38 -5.33
C LEU A 71 10.94 11.76 -5.52
N GLY A 72 10.02 11.99 -4.60
CA GLY A 72 8.64 11.59 -4.78
C GLY A 72 7.66 12.67 -4.41
N PHE A 73 6.41 12.39 -4.68
CA PHE A 73 5.30 13.12 -4.11
C PHE A 73 4.13 12.17 -3.91
N LEU A 74 3.26 12.58 -3.00
CA LEU A 74 1.98 11.93 -2.77
C LEU A 74 0.90 12.98 -2.56
N PHE A 75 -0.32 12.61 -2.87
CA PHE A 75 -1.49 13.40 -2.53
C PHE A 75 -2.69 12.50 -2.32
N GLY A 76 -3.67 12.99 -1.59
CA GLY A 76 -4.91 12.27 -1.38
C GLY A 76 -5.99 13.11 -0.75
N LEU A 77 -7.18 12.53 -0.73
CA LEU A 77 -8.38 13.09 -0.14
C LEU A 77 -9.00 12.07 0.83
N VAL A 78 -9.51 12.58 1.94
CA VAL A 78 -10.26 11.82 2.95
C VAL A 78 -11.67 12.36 3.01
N LEU A 79 -12.63 11.46 2.86
CA LEU A 79 -14.00 11.65 3.28
C LEU A 79 -14.14 11.11 4.71
N PRO A 80 -14.24 11.98 5.73
CA PRO A 80 -14.23 11.55 7.10
C PRO A 80 -15.53 10.83 7.45
N ILE A 81 -15.47 10.02 8.50
CA ILE A 81 -16.63 9.43 9.14
C ILE A 81 -17.59 10.54 9.63
N GLU A 82 -18.88 10.46 9.29
CA GLU A 82 -19.87 11.39 9.81
C GLU A 82 -19.86 11.33 11.36
N GLN A 83 -19.69 12.47 12.03
CA GLN A 83 -19.46 12.55 13.49
C GLN A 83 -20.50 11.79 14.33
N HIS A 84 -21.74 11.64 13.82
CA HIS A 84 -22.78 10.86 14.46
C HIS A 84 -22.38 9.38 14.66
N SER A 85 -21.61 8.76 13.76
CA SER A 85 -21.32 7.32 13.78
C SER A 85 -20.24 6.85 14.78
N GLN A 86 -19.35 7.73 15.25
CA GLN A 86 -18.33 7.37 16.25
C GLN A 86 -18.90 7.11 17.66
N GLN A 87 -19.96 7.83 18.04
CA GLN A 87 -20.60 7.64 19.35
C GLN A 87 -21.43 6.34 19.40
N TYR A 88 -21.99 5.93 18.26
CA TYR A 88 -22.75 4.67 18.13
C TYR A 88 -21.86 3.42 18.19
N GLN A 89 -20.65 3.44 17.60
CA GLN A 89 -19.73 2.30 17.65
C GLN A 89 -19.25 1.99 19.08
N LYS A 90 -18.89 3.00 19.87
CA LYS A 90 -18.48 2.80 21.28
C LYS A 90 -19.60 2.26 22.15
N HIS A 91 -20.85 2.67 21.90
CA HIS A 91 -22.01 2.19 22.67
C HIS A 91 -22.37 0.74 22.31
N CYS A 92 -22.35 0.40 21.01
CA CYS A 92 -22.71 -0.95 20.57
C CYS A 92 -21.59 -1.97 20.87
N HIS A 93 -20.30 -1.60 20.86
CA HIS A 93 -19.21 -2.48 21.31
C HIS A 93 -19.38 -2.95 22.77
N LYS A 94 -19.99 -2.13 23.63
CA LYS A 94 -20.27 -2.50 25.04
C LYS A 94 -21.46 -3.45 25.17
N LEU A 95 -22.44 -3.36 24.26
CA LEU A 95 -23.68 -4.15 24.25
C LEU A 95 -23.56 -5.47 23.47
N VAL A 96 -22.70 -5.56 22.45
CA VAL A 96 -22.43 -6.80 21.69
C VAL A 96 -21.74 -7.85 22.57
N ASN A 97 -20.91 -7.43 23.52
CA ASN A 97 -20.34 -8.31 24.55
C ASN A 97 -21.39 -8.89 25.52
N GLN A 98 -22.64 -8.43 25.47
CA GLN A 98 -23.74 -8.87 26.33
C GLN A 98 -24.87 -9.61 25.57
N LEU A 99 -24.68 -9.97 24.29
CA LEU A 99 -25.67 -10.72 23.46
C LEU A 99 -27.05 -10.05 23.31
N GLU A 100 -27.19 -8.73 23.50
CA GLU A 100 -28.47 -7.99 23.35
C GLU A 100 -28.59 -7.18 22.04
N ILE A 101 -28.42 -7.85 20.88
CA ILE A 101 -28.38 -7.19 19.55
C ILE A 101 -29.66 -6.36 19.24
N LYS A 102 -30.85 -6.86 19.62
CA LYS A 102 -32.13 -6.16 19.36
C LYS A 102 -32.30 -4.86 20.17
N ARG A 103 -31.71 -4.79 21.36
CA ARG A 103 -31.79 -3.62 22.23
C ARG A 103 -30.87 -2.51 21.75
N CYS A 104 -29.64 -2.85 21.30
CA CYS A 104 -28.75 -1.87 20.66
C CYS A 104 -29.46 -1.21 19.46
N LEU A 105 -30.13 -1.99 18.61
CA LEU A 105 -30.83 -1.45 17.43
C LEU A 105 -31.90 -0.40 17.78
N ASN A 106 -32.72 -0.67 18.81
CA ASN A 106 -33.80 0.24 19.20
C ASN A 106 -33.31 1.49 19.96
N GLU A 107 -32.30 1.36 20.81
CA GLU A 107 -31.71 2.49 21.53
C GLU A 107 -30.92 3.40 20.59
N VAL A 108 -30.21 2.83 19.59
CA VAL A 108 -29.55 3.59 18.52
C VAL A 108 -30.56 4.44 17.73
N LEU A 109 -31.72 3.87 17.39
CA LEU A 109 -32.76 4.58 16.64
C LEU A 109 -33.40 5.73 17.44
N GLN A 110 -33.56 5.60 18.76
CA GLN A 110 -34.10 6.68 19.59
C GLN A 110 -33.07 7.80 19.84
N MET A 111 -31.78 7.46 20.00
CA MET A 111 -30.72 8.44 20.24
C MET A 111 -30.36 9.23 18.97
N GLN A 112 -30.51 8.62 17.78
CA GLN A 112 -30.44 9.33 16.49
C GLN A 112 -31.40 10.51 16.38
N LYS A 113 -32.58 10.40 17.00
CA LYS A 113 -33.60 11.46 16.94
C LYS A 113 -33.29 12.65 17.86
N HIS A 114 -32.52 12.44 18.93
CA HIS A 114 -32.17 13.50 19.88
C HIS A 114 -30.81 14.17 19.60
N ALA A 115 -29.85 13.46 18.99
CA ALA A 115 -28.52 14.00 18.70
C ALA A 115 -28.47 14.93 17.48
N TYR A 116 -29.52 14.94 16.65
CA TYR A 116 -29.65 15.82 15.49
C TYR A 116 -29.73 17.31 15.89
N ASP A 117 -30.35 17.63 17.04
CA ASP A 117 -30.63 19.02 17.43
C ASP A 117 -29.54 19.68 18.29
N SER A 118 -28.60 18.94 18.89
CA SER A 118 -27.77 19.48 19.99
C SER A 118 -26.27 19.69 19.70
N ASN A 119 -25.69 19.14 18.62
CA ASN A 119 -24.22 19.02 18.52
C ASN A 119 -23.50 19.83 17.43
N LEU A 120 -24.14 20.84 16.83
CA LEU A 120 -23.49 21.74 15.86
C LEU A 120 -22.43 22.69 16.47
N LYS A 121 -22.02 22.55 17.74
CA LYS A 121 -21.27 23.58 18.49
C LYS A 121 -20.00 23.15 19.23
N ALA A 122 -19.52 21.90 19.14
CA ALA A 122 -18.33 21.51 19.91
C ALA A 122 -17.42 20.49 19.20
N HIS A 123 -16.46 20.99 18.41
CA HIS A 123 -15.03 20.58 18.37
C HIS A 123 -14.35 21.21 17.15
N ASN A 124 -13.50 22.21 17.42
CA ASN A 124 -13.01 23.21 16.44
C ASN A 124 -11.59 22.91 15.90
N SER A 125 -11.23 21.64 15.70
CA SER A 125 -9.99 21.29 14.99
C SER A 125 -10.27 20.14 14.02
N SER A 126 -10.80 20.48 12.83
CA SER A 126 -10.95 19.52 11.74
C SER A 126 -9.55 19.08 11.28
N PHE A 127 -9.29 17.77 11.29
CA PHE A 127 -8.12 17.24 10.60
C PHE A 127 -8.22 17.63 9.10
N PRO A 128 -7.08 17.93 8.45
CA PRO A 128 -7.08 18.27 7.04
C PRO A 128 -7.62 17.11 6.20
N LEU A 129 -8.44 17.43 5.21
CA LEU A 129 -9.10 16.43 4.38
C LEU A 129 -8.40 16.24 3.04
N VAL A 130 -7.66 17.23 2.55
CA VAL A 130 -6.80 17.13 1.37
C VAL A 130 -5.36 17.36 1.81
N TYR A 131 -4.46 16.49 1.34
CA TYR A 131 -3.06 16.48 1.70
C TYR A 131 -2.19 16.30 0.45
N THR A 132 -1.05 16.96 0.44
CA THR A 132 0.02 16.73 -0.55
C THR A 132 1.37 16.87 0.14
N SER A 133 2.31 16.02 -0.24
CA SER A 133 3.69 16.11 0.25
C SER A 133 4.69 15.80 -0.86
N LEU A 134 5.83 16.48 -0.81
CA LEU A 134 7.02 16.12 -1.56
C LEU A 134 7.93 15.29 -0.65
N LEU A 135 8.63 14.30 -1.21
CA LEU A 135 9.56 13.44 -0.51
C LEU A 135 10.92 13.57 -1.17
N LEU A 136 11.87 14.25 -0.53
CA LEU A 136 13.08 14.75 -1.18
C LEU A 136 14.34 14.14 -0.55
N SER A 137 15.01 13.24 -1.28
CA SER A 137 16.32 12.70 -0.93
C SER A 137 17.34 13.10 -1.98
N PHE A 138 18.26 14.00 -1.58
CA PHE A 138 19.29 14.55 -2.47
C PHE A 138 20.67 13.88 -2.29
N ASN A 139 20.81 12.98 -1.31
CA ASN A 139 22.00 12.17 -1.10
C ASN A 139 21.67 10.99 -0.17
N SER A 140 22.60 10.03 -0.10
CA SER A 140 22.45 8.78 0.66
C SER A 140 22.52 8.92 2.19
N THR A 141 22.75 10.10 2.73
CA THR A 141 23.03 10.30 4.17
C THR A 141 22.08 11.27 4.87
N THR A 142 21.30 12.05 4.12
CA THR A 142 20.39 13.02 4.71
C THR A 142 19.04 12.42 5.03
N LYS A 143 18.47 12.88 6.14
CA LYS A 143 17.05 12.78 6.45
C LYS A 143 16.19 13.13 5.23
N LEU A 144 15.16 12.33 4.97
CA LEU A 144 14.17 12.60 3.93
C LEU A 144 13.40 13.88 4.27
N ASP A 145 13.56 14.91 3.43
CA ASP A 145 12.83 16.17 3.57
C ASP A 145 11.41 16.01 3.02
N THR A 146 10.42 16.54 3.75
CA THR A 146 9.00 16.25 3.52
C THR A 146 8.09 17.49 3.49
N PRO A 147 8.35 18.49 2.61
CA PRO A 147 7.47 19.65 2.47
C PRO A 147 6.02 19.20 2.30
N THR A 148 5.12 19.76 3.10
CA THR A 148 3.73 19.31 3.20
C THR A 148 2.77 20.48 3.04
N GLY A 149 1.68 20.25 2.30
CA GLY A 149 0.56 21.18 2.15
C GLY A 149 -0.77 20.52 2.52
N PHE A 150 -1.68 21.31 3.07
CA PHE A 150 -3.06 20.93 3.37
C PHE A 150 -4.00 21.90 2.68
N PHE A 151 -5.09 21.39 2.13
CA PHE A 151 -5.98 22.16 1.25
C PHE A 151 -7.45 21.91 1.61
N ASN A 152 -8.33 22.80 1.14
CA ASN A 152 -9.77 22.56 1.29
C ASN A 152 -10.22 21.50 0.28
N PRO A 153 -11.21 20.66 0.61
CA PRO A 153 -11.81 19.74 -0.34
C PRO A 153 -12.30 20.42 -1.63
N ASP A 154 -12.83 21.64 -1.53
CA ASP A 154 -13.33 22.41 -2.67
C ASP A 154 -12.22 22.84 -3.65
N ASP A 155 -10.96 22.82 -3.21
CA ASP A 155 -9.80 23.08 -4.07
C ASP A 155 -9.40 21.85 -4.90
N CYS A 156 -9.91 20.65 -4.55
CA CYS A 156 -9.55 19.39 -5.17
C CYS A 156 -10.60 18.96 -6.20
N SER A 157 -10.15 18.67 -7.42
CA SER A 157 -10.98 18.14 -8.49
C SER A 157 -10.31 16.95 -9.13
N VAL A 158 -11.04 15.84 -9.25
CA VAL A 158 -10.59 14.64 -9.96
C VAL A 158 -11.59 14.33 -11.07
N THR A 159 -11.10 14.18 -12.30
CA THR A 159 -11.91 13.94 -13.48
C THR A 159 -11.40 12.74 -14.27
N LYS A 160 -12.32 11.97 -14.86
CA LYS A 160 -12.04 10.88 -15.81
C LYS A 160 -12.54 11.34 -17.18
N ASP A 161 -11.68 11.30 -18.20
CA ASP A 161 -11.98 11.78 -19.56
C ASP A 161 -12.51 13.24 -19.58
N GLY A 162 -11.99 14.10 -18.69
CA GLY A 162 -12.41 15.50 -18.54
C GLY A 162 -13.80 15.70 -17.93
N ARG A 163 -14.39 14.65 -17.33
CA ARG A 163 -15.71 14.69 -16.69
C ARG A 163 -15.63 14.24 -15.23
N PRO A 164 -16.60 14.64 -14.37
CA PRO A 164 -16.69 14.12 -13.01
C PRO A 164 -16.74 12.58 -13.00
N VAL A 165 -16.09 11.98 -12.00
CA VAL A 165 -16.04 10.53 -11.83
C VAL A 165 -17.41 10.01 -11.44
N THR A 166 -18.04 9.25 -12.33
CA THR A 166 -19.41 8.71 -12.14
C THR A 166 -19.47 7.19 -12.14
N LYS A 167 -18.35 6.54 -12.43
CA LYS A 167 -18.17 5.08 -12.41
C LYS A 167 -16.85 4.75 -11.76
N ASN A 168 -16.83 3.67 -10.99
CA ASN A 168 -15.58 3.12 -10.48
C ASN A 168 -14.71 2.66 -11.65
N PRO A 169 -13.38 2.52 -11.43
CA PRO A 169 -12.47 1.99 -12.42
C PRO A 169 -13.03 0.72 -13.05
N ASP A 170 -12.93 0.63 -14.37
CA ASP A 170 -13.16 -0.62 -15.06
C ASP A 170 -11.82 -1.27 -15.37
N ASP A 171 -11.78 -2.58 -15.21
CA ASP A 171 -10.56 -3.35 -15.40
C ASP A 171 -10.10 -3.30 -16.88
N LEU A 172 -11.02 -3.04 -17.82
CA LEU A 172 -10.80 -3.25 -19.25
C LEU A 172 -10.20 -2.06 -19.99
N THR A 173 -10.19 -0.86 -19.40
CA THR A 173 -9.70 0.35 -20.06
C THR A 173 -8.40 0.86 -19.47
N PRO A 174 -7.54 1.47 -20.29
CA PRO A 174 -6.36 2.16 -19.79
C PRO A 174 -6.76 3.37 -18.91
N PRO A 175 -5.87 3.81 -18.01
CA PRO A 175 -6.16 4.93 -17.15
C PRO A 175 -6.24 6.20 -18.00
N ASN A 176 -7.13 7.11 -17.63
CA ASN A 176 -7.27 8.39 -18.33
C ASN A 176 -7.96 9.42 -17.42
N PHE A 177 -7.21 9.96 -16.46
CA PHE A 177 -7.76 10.87 -15.47
C PHE A 177 -6.80 12.03 -15.17
N GLU A 178 -7.37 13.07 -14.59
CA GLU A 178 -6.64 14.23 -14.10
C GLU A 178 -7.10 14.56 -12.68
N ALA A 179 -6.14 14.75 -11.78
CA ALA A 179 -6.34 15.31 -10.46
C ALA A 179 -5.68 16.69 -10.38
N VAL A 180 -6.41 17.67 -9.84
CA VAL A 180 -5.96 19.04 -9.65
C VAL A 180 -6.27 19.47 -8.21
N ILE A 181 -5.32 20.13 -7.56
CA ILE A 181 -5.53 20.83 -6.28
C ILE A 181 -5.15 22.29 -6.49
N SER A 182 -6.14 23.13 -6.79
CA SER A 182 -5.95 24.55 -7.14
C SER A 182 -4.76 24.76 -8.08
N GLN A 183 -3.79 25.63 -7.75
CA GLN A 183 -2.56 25.81 -8.52
C GLN A 183 -1.38 24.97 -7.99
N ASN A 184 -1.63 24.19 -6.94
CA ASN A 184 -0.61 23.47 -6.18
C ASN A 184 -0.35 22.08 -6.72
N LEU A 185 -1.31 21.44 -7.37
CA LEU A 185 -1.11 20.11 -7.94
C LEU A 185 -1.84 19.98 -9.27
N SER A 186 -1.18 19.42 -10.27
CA SER A 186 -1.76 18.84 -11.47
C SER A 186 -1.11 17.47 -11.67
N PHE A 187 -1.93 16.44 -11.82
CA PHE A 187 -1.51 15.05 -12.01
C PHE A 187 -2.42 14.39 -13.05
N ALA A 188 -1.90 14.19 -14.26
CA ALA A 188 -2.64 13.63 -15.38
C ALA A 188 -2.03 12.29 -15.81
N VAL A 189 -2.84 11.23 -15.83
CA VAL A 189 -2.41 9.87 -16.17
C VAL A 189 -3.17 9.40 -17.40
N THR A 190 -2.44 8.86 -18.37
CA THR A 190 -2.94 8.15 -19.55
C THR A 190 -2.29 6.77 -19.61
N GLU A 191 -2.73 5.90 -20.54
CA GLU A 191 -2.13 4.58 -20.80
C GLU A 191 -0.60 4.57 -20.78
N ASN A 192 0.01 5.54 -21.47
CA ASN A 192 1.43 5.51 -21.76
C ASN A 192 2.21 6.66 -21.15
N LYS A 193 1.57 7.54 -20.38
CA LYS A 193 2.18 8.78 -19.90
C LYS A 193 1.53 9.28 -18.62
N THR A 194 2.37 9.70 -17.68
CA THR A 194 1.97 10.48 -16.50
C THR A 194 2.64 11.84 -16.57
N MET A 195 1.88 12.92 -16.39
CA MET A 195 2.39 14.29 -16.23
C MET A 195 2.06 14.77 -14.83
N PHE A 196 3.01 15.45 -14.20
CA PHE A 196 2.80 16.00 -12.87
C PHE A 196 3.47 17.36 -12.69
N SER A 197 2.85 18.19 -11.84
CA SER A 197 3.40 19.44 -11.32
C SER A 197 2.86 19.65 -9.92
N VAL A 198 3.75 19.73 -8.93
CA VAL A 198 3.41 19.82 -7.51
C VAL A 198 4.16 20.99 -6.89
N THR A 199 3.45 21.84 -6.17
CA THR A 199 3.97 23.03 -5.49
C THR A 199 3.54 23.03 -4.04
N VAL A 200 4.51 22.97 -3.13
CA VAL A 200 4.30 22.99 -1.68
C VAL A 200 5.25 24.00 -1.05
N GLY A 201 4.70 25.12 -0.57
CA GLY A 201 5.50 26.25 -0.06
C GLY A 201 6.49 26.75 -1.12
N ASN A 202 7.78 26.76 -0.77
CA ASN A 202 8.87 27.19 -1.67
C ASN A 202 9.36 26.08 -2.62
N HIS A 203 8.73 24.90 -2.62
CA HIS A 203 9.18 23.75 -3.39
C HIS A 203 8.26 23.50 -4.58
N ILE A 204 8.85 23.34 -5.77
CA ILE A 204 8.15 23.00 -7.00
C ILE A 204 8.80 21.73 -7.56
N PHE A 205 8.00 20.72 -7.89
CA PHE A 205 8.45 19.48 -8.52
C PHE A 205 7.54 19.11 -9.67
N LYS A 206 8.10 19.00 -10.88
CA LYS A 206 7.34 18.69 -12.10
C LYS A 206 8.09 17.72 -12.97
N GLY A 207 7.36 16.99 -13.80
CA GLY A 207 7.96 16.04 -14.72
C GLY A 207 6.95 15.22 -15.47
N PHE A 208 7.44 14.25 -16.23
CA PHE A 208 6.60 13.27 -16.86
C PHE A 208 7.30 11.93 -17.10
N THR A 209 6.51 10.87 -17.02
CA THR A 209 6.93 9.48 -17.21
C THR A 209 6.27 8.89 -18.45
N PHE A 210 6.80 7.77 -18.95
CA PHE A 210 6.24 7.01 -20.05
C PHE A 210 6.55 5.51 -19.91
N ALA A 211 5.89 4.69 -20.73
CA ALA A 211 6.09 3.24 -20.79
C ALA A 211 6.00 2.61 -19.39
N PRO A 212 4.82 2.63 -18.75
CA PRO A 212 4.64 2.02 -17.44
C PRO A 212 5.00 0.53 -17.49
N VAL A 213 5.62 0.06 -16.41
CA VAL A 213 5.95 -1.36 -16.24
C VAL A 213 5.03 -1.92 -15.17
N PRO A 214 3.90 -2.53 -15.55
CA PRO A 214 2.88 -2.93 -14.60
C PRO A 214 3.37 -4.01 -13.64
N TRP A 215 2.65 -4.17 -12.53
CA TRP A 215 2.91 -5.23 -11.56
C TRP A 215 2.90 -6.62 -12.20
N GLY A 216 1.90 -6.90 -13.03
CA GLY A 216 1.78 -8.13 -13.79
C GLY A 216 1.50 -7.89 -15.29
N PRO A 217 1.68 -8.90 -16.15
CA PRO A 217 1.60 -8.76 -17.60
C PRO A 217 0.22 -8.32 -18.12
N GLY A 218 -0.85 -8.52 -17.35
CA GLY A 218 -2.19 -8.01 -17.65
C GLY A 218 -2.48 -6.65 -17.01
N GLY A 219 -1.55 -6.00 -16.32
CA GLY A 219 -1.87 -4.80 -15.52
C GLY A 219 -2.44 -5.12 -14.15
N GLU A 220 -2.64 -6.40 -13.82
CA GLU A 220 -3.17 -6.81 -12.52
C GLU A 220 -2.34 -6.27 -11.35
N GLY A 221 -3.02 -5.85 -10.29
CA GLY A 221 -2.38 -5.39 -9.07
C GLY A 221 -1.87 -6.53 -8.18
N PRO A 222 -1.18 -6.19 -7.08
CA PRO A 222 -0.71 -7.18 -6.10
C PRO A 222 -1.84 -7.98 -5.46
N GLU A 223 -3.04 -7.40 -5.36
CA GLU A 223 -4.22 -8.05 -4.79
C GLU A 223 -4.80 -9.17 -5.65
N SER A 224 -4.53 -9.16 -6.96
CA SER A 224 -5.22 -10.03 -7.91
C SER A 224 -6.74 -9.90 -7.74
N TRP A 225 -7.50 -10.99 -7.78
CA TRP A 225 -8.96 -10.99 -7.64
C TRP A 225 -9.49 -10.40 -6.31
N LEU A 226 -8.65 -10.24 -5.29
CA LEU A 226 -9.05 -9.64 -4.01
C LEU A 226 -9.44 -8.17 -4.12
N GLU A 227 -8.99 -7.48 -5.17
CA GLU A 227 -9.37 -6.08 -5.45
C GLU A 227 -10.89 -5.89 -5.59
N LYS A 228 -11.63 -6.97 -5.89
CA LYS A 228 -13.09 -6.97 -6.08
C LYS A 228 -13.85 -7.20 -4.78
N MET A 229 -13.16 -7.49 -3.69
CA MET A 229 -13.74 -7.73 -2.37
C MET A 229 -13.84 -6.41 -1.59
N PRO A 230 -14.83 -6.26 -0.68
CA PRO A 230 -14.99 -5.04 0.12
C PRO A 230 -13.98 -4.99 1.27
N LEU A 231 -12.68 -4.95 0.94
CA LEU A 231 -11.59 -4.90 1.91
C LEU A 231 -11.52 -3.52 2.60
N PRO A 232 -10.98 -3.45 3.84
CA PRO A 232 -10.85 -2.18 4.56
C PRO A 232 -9.90 -1.20 3.86
N ILE A 233 -8.93 -1.73 3.11
CA ILE A 233 -7.94 -0.98 2.36
C ILE A 233 -7.56 -1.80 1.13
N HIS A 234 -7.28 -1.08 0.05
CA HIS A 234 -6.72 -1.59 -1.17
C HIS A 234 -5.40 -0.90 -1.51
N TRP A 235 -4.53 -1.63 -2.19
CA TRP A 235 -3.23 -1.18 -2.68
C TRP A 235 -2.99 -1.67 -4.10
N PHE A 236 -2.68 -0.73 -4.99
CA PHE A 236 -2.45 -1.00 -6.40
C PHE A 236 -1.12 -0.40 -6.85
N VAL A 237 -0.27 -1.24 -7.45
CA VAL A 237 0.99 -0.82 -8.08
C VAL A 237 0.76 -0.68 -9.57
N TYR A 238 0.63 0.56 -10.03
CA TYR A 238 0.44 0.88 -11.44
C TYR A 238 1.70 0.61 -12.26
N SER A 239 2.85 1.01 -11.72
CA SER A 239 4.13 0.82 -12.40
C SER A 239 5.26 0.62 -11.41
N LEU A 240 6.04 -0.45 -11.60
CA LEU A 240 7.26 -0.71 -10.85
C LEU A 240 8.39 0.25 -11.23
N HIS A 241 8.54 0.59 -12.52
CA HIS A 241 9.62 1.47 -12.98
C HIS A 241 9.34 2.09 -14.37
N SER A 242 8.36 2.98 -14.45
CA SER A 242 8.10 3.80 -15.64
C SER A 242 9.35 4.56 -16.02
N THR A 243 9.60 4.80 -17.30
CA THR A 243 10.76 5.60 -17.69
C THR A 243 10.45 7.09 -17.49
N VAL A 244 11.35 7.84 -16.85
CA VAL A 244 11.22 9.30 -16.68
C VAL A 244 11.88 10.00 -17.86
N ARG A 245 11.14 10.79 -18.66
CA ARG A 245 11.76 11.59 -19.73
C ARG A 245 12.41 12.85 -19.18
N TYR A 246 11.75 13.48 -18.22
CA TYR A 246 12.17 14.75 -17.67
C TYR A 246 11.59 14.94 -16.27
N TYR A 247 12.38 15.51 -15.38
CA TYR A 247 11.93 16.09 -14.14
C TYR A 247 12.69 17.39 -13.83
N GLU A 248 12.06 18.27 -13.06
CA GLU A 248 12.67 19.47 -12.50
C GLU A 248 12.14 19.68 -11.08
N TYR A 249 13.08 19.89 -10.17
CA TYR A 249 12.83 20.35 -8.82
C TYR A 249 13.42 21.75 -8.64
N VAL A 250 12.65 22.65 -8.02
CA VAL A 250 13.05 24.02 -7.69
C VAL A 250 12.71 24.30 -6.23
N ASN A 251 13.66 24.83 -5.47
CA ASN A 251 13.43 25.44 -4.18
C ASN A 251 13.66 26.95 -4.30
N LEU A 252 12.58 27.72 -4.18
CA LEU A 252 12.57 29.17 -4.38
C LEU A 252 13.35 29.95 -3.31
N GLU A 253 13.44 29.40 -2.10
CA GLU A 253 14.10 30.04 -0.96
C GLU A 253 15.62 29.94 -1.05
N SER A 254 16.13 28.75 -1.33
CA SER A 254 17.56 28.47 -1.51
C SER A 254 18.07 28.77 -2.93
N GLY A 255 17.18 28.93 -3.90
CA GLY A 255 17.51 29.01 -5.32
C GLY A 255 18.00 27.68 -5.93
N LYS A 256 17.91 26.57 -5.20
CA LYS A 256 18.36 25.25 -5.66
C LYS A 256 17.47 24.76 -6.80
N ILE A 257 18.10 24.33 -7.90
CA ILE A 257 17.41 23.74 -9.05
C ILE A 257 18.09 22.42 -9.41
N ILE A 258 17.30 21.35 -9.56
CA ILE A 258 17.75 20.04 -10.03
C ILE A 258 16.91 19.65 -11.25
N ARG A 259 17.57 19.10 -12.28
CA ARG A 259 16.91 18.65 -13.51
C ARG A 259 17.54 17.34 -13.96
N GLY A 260 16.73 16.43 -14.47
CA GLY A 260 17.22 15.19 -15.05
C GLY A 260 16.18 14.49 -15.89
N GLY A 261 16.48 13.26 -16.26
CA GLY A 261 15.67 12.45 -17.15
C GLY A 261 16.51 11.36 -17.81
N SER A 262 15.83 10.31 -18.27
CA SER A 262 16.48 9.13 -18.86
C SER A 262 17.27 9.47 -20.11
N LYS A 263 18.52 9.01 -20.14
CA LYS A 263 19.41 9.06 -21.30
C LYS A 263 19.87 7.63 -21.64
N PRO A 264 20.33 7.36 -22.88
CA PRO A 264 20.96 6.09 -23.21
C PRO A 264 22.08 5.75 -22.22
N GLY A 265 21.98 4.59 -21.55
CA GLY A 265 22.96 4.13 -20.55
C GLY A 265 22.82 4.74 -19.14
N ALA A 266 21.95 5.75 -18.95
CA ALA A 266 21.66 6.36 -17.66
C ALA A 266 20.14 6.49 -17.47
N PRO A 267 19.45 5.38 -17.19
CA PRO A 267 18.00 5.38 -17.03
C PRO A 267 17.59 6.03 -15.69
N VAL A 268 16.53 6.82 -15.74
CA VAL A 268 15.83 7.41 -14.59
C VAL A 268 14.42 6.86 -14.61
N ILE A 269 13.95 6.32 -13.50
CA ILE A 269 12.68 5.57 -13.45
C ILE A 269 11.73 6.17 -12.44
N ALA A 270 10.46 5.77 -12.53
CA ALA A 270 9.44 6.10 -11.56
C ALA A 270 8.62 4.88 -11.13
N HIS A 271 8.52 4.66 -9.82
CA HIS A 271 7.49 3.82 -9.20
C HIS A 271 6.20 4.62 -9.05
N MET A 272 5.06 3.97 -9.25
CA MET A 272 3.74 4.59 -9.14
C MET A 272 2.74 3.62 -8.50
N GLU A 273 2.01 4.11 -7.51
CA GLU A 273 0.99 3.35 -6.81
C GLU A 273 -0.18 4.22 -6.35
N LYS A 274 -1.21 3.53 -5.87
CA LYS A 274 -2.45 4.10 -5.39
C LYS A 274 -3.02 3.26 -4.25
N ASN A 275 -3.63 3.94 -3.29
CA ASN A 275 -4.34 3.32 -2.18
C ASN A 275 -5.74 3.92 -2.06
N TRP A 276 -6.72 3.09 -1.69
CA TRP A 276 -8.06 3.55 -1.36
C TRP A 276 -8.71 2.63 -0.32
N GLY A 277 -9.75 3.11 0.35
CA GLY A 277 -10.47 2.30 1.34
C GLY A 277 -11.00 3.13 2.48
N LYS A 278 -11.26 2.50 3.63
CA LYS A 278 -11.85 3.16 4.81
C LYS A 278 -10.79 3.89 5.65
N SER A 279 -9.62 3.28 5.83
CA SER A 279 -8.51 3.85 6.60
C SER A 279 -7.22 3.07 6.36
N PHE A 280 -6.07 3.67 6.68
CA PHE A 280 -4.81 2.95 6.73
C PHE A 280 -4.77 1.89 7.87
N PRO A 281 -3.86 0.90 7.78
CA PRO A 281 -3.70 -0.15 8.78
C PRO A 281 -3.27 0.42 10.15
N LYS A 282 -3.38 -0.38 11.23
CA LYS A 282 -2.91 0.04 12.57
C LYS A 282 -1.39 0.00 12.72
N ALA A 283 -0.72 -0.68 11.81
CA ALA A 283 0.73 -0.84 11.73
C ALA A 283 1.07 -1.41 10.37
N TRP A 284 2.13 -0.95 9.72
CA TRP A 284 2.60 -1.55 8.46
C TRP A 284 4.07 -1.23 8.20
N VAL A 285 4.69 -2.08 7.38
CA VAL A 285 5.93 -1.79 6.68
C VAL A 285 5.59 -1.77 5.20
N TRP A 286 6.00 -0.71 4.51
CA TRP A 286 5.99 -0.65 3.05
C TRP A 286 7.42 -0.51 2.55
N ALA A 287 7.71 -1.14 1.42
CA ALA A 287 9.01 -0.97 0.78
C ALA A 287 8.93 -1.18 -0.73
N GLU A 288 9.86 -0.55 -1.42
CA GLU A 288 10.01 -0.63 -2.87
C GLU A 288 11.49 -0.51 -3.23
N GLY A 289 11.92 -1.20 -4.27
CA GLY A 289 13.25 -0.99 -4.80
C GLY A 289 13.43 -1.54 -6.19
N VAL A 290 14.23 -0.81 -6.98
CA VAL A 290 14.55 -1.18 -8.37
C VAL A 290 16.06 -1.08 -8.59
N ASP A 291 16.61 -2.12 -9.21
CA ASP A 291 17.94 -2.09 -9.84
C ASP A 291 17.75 -2.21 -11.35
N ILE A 292 17.86 -1.07 -12.03
CA ILE A 292 17.65 -0.98 -13.48
C ILE A 292 18.74 -1.74 -14.24
N ALA A 293 19.98 -1.70 -13.76
CA ALA A 293 21.10 -2.36 -14.41
C ALA A 293 20.91 -3.88 -14.38
N ALA A 294 20.37 -4.42 -13.29
CA ALA A 294 20.03 -5.84 -13.15
C ALA A 294 18.66 -6.21 -13.73
N ASN A 295 17.80 -5.24 -14.04
CA ASN A 295 16.39 -5.42 -14.37
C ASN A 295 15.64 -6.16 -13.25
N VAL A 296 15.84 -5.68 -12.03
CA VAL A 296 15.25 -6.21 -10.80
C VAL A 296 14.33 -5.17 -10.20
N ALA A 297 13.15 -5.58 -9.75
CA ALA A 297 12.22 -4.73 -9.02
C ALA A 297 11.49 -5.52 -7.93
N PHE A 298 11.17 -4.87 -6.82
CA PHE A 298 10.24 -5.39 -5.84
C PHE A 298 9.39 -4.28 -5.25
N SER A 299 8.24 -4.68 -4.72
CA SER A 299 7.49 -3.84 -3.80
C SER A 299 6.67 -4.74 -2.88
N PHE A 300 6.48 -4.29 -1.64
CA PHE A 300 5.57 -4.94 -0.71
C PHE A 300 4.95 -3.97 0.28
N SER A 301 3.80 -4.37 0.82
CA SER A 301 3.21 -3.84 2.03
C SER A 301 2.84 -5.01 2.94
N SER A 302 3.19 -4.94 4.22
CA SER A 302 2.84 -5.95 5.22
C SER A 302 2.50 -5.29 6.54
N GLY A 303 1.39 -5.67 7.17
CA GLY A 303 0.93 -5.02 8.39
C GLY A 303 -0.34 -5.61 8.99
N VAL A 304 -0.89 -4.87 9.95
CA VAL A 304 -2.06 -5.27 10.73
C VAL A 304 -3.27 -4.47 10.26
N ILE A 305 -4.18 -5.14 9.55
CA ILE A 305 -5.47 -4.58 9.16
C ILE A 305 -6.52 -4.94 10.21
N THR A 306 -7.51 -4.06 10.41
CA THR A 306 -8.64 -4.34 11.31
C THR A 306 -9.92 -4.42 10.51
N GLU A 307 -10.57 -5.58 10.53
CA GLU A 307 -11.87 -5.80 9.87
C GLU A 307 -12.80 -6.54 10.84
N LEU A 308 -14.05 -6.08 10.93
CA LEU A 308 -15.05 -6.62 11.88
C LEU A 308 -14.55 -6.73 13.34
N GLY A 309 -13.67 -5.81 13.76
CA GLY A 309 -13.10 -5.78 15.11
C GLY A 309 -11.97 -6.78 15.37
N MET A 310 -11.53 -7.52 14.35
CA MET A 310 -10.42 -8.47 14.43
C MET A 310 -9.19 -7.90 13.73
N ASP A 311 -8.04 -8.04 14.37
CA ASP A 311 -6.74 -7.69 13.78
C ASP A 311 -6.22 -8.89 12.97
N ILE A 312 -5.85 -8.65 11.72
CA ILE A 312 -5.38 -9.65 10.77
C ILE A 312 -4.04 -9.18 10.21
N ASP A 313 -3.04 -10.06 10.27
CA ASP A 313 -1.78 -9.85 9.57
C ASP A 313 -1.99 -10.09 8.08
N ALA A 314 -1.78 -9.04 7.28
CA ALA A 314 -1.94 -9.06 5.84
C ALA A 314 -0.63 -8.65 5.17
N GLN A 315 -0.40 -9.22 3.98
CA GLN A 315 0.72 -8.81 3.14
C GLN A 315 0.36 -8.91 1.66
N LEU A 316 0.98 -8.02 0.90
CA LEU A 316 0.98 -7.99 -0.55
C LEU A 316 2.43 -7.77 -0.97
N SER A 317 3.00 -8.65 -1.78
CA SER A 317 4.41 -8.53 -2.17
C SER A 317 4.73 -9.15 -3.51
N GLY A 318 5.80 -8.68 -4.12
CA GLY A 318 6.23 -9.16 -5.42
C GLY A 318 7.69 -8.88 -5.68
N TYR A 319 8.30 -9.78 -6.44
CA TYR A 319 9.68 -9.67 -6.91
C TYR A 319 9.75 -10.01 -8.41
N ARG A 320 10.52 -9.23 -9.16
CA ARG A 320 10.78 -9.42 -10.59
C ARG A 320 12.28 -9.40 -10.82
N ASN A 321 12.78 -10.34 -11.61
CA ASN A 321 14.09 -10.25 -12.26
C ASN A 321 13.93 -10.64 -13.73
N GLY A 322 13.85 -9.65 -14.61
CA GLY A 322 13.60 -9.89 -16.02
C GLY A 322 14.76 -10.57 -16.74
N LYS A 323 16.02 -10.38 -16.29
CA LYS A 323 17.18 -11.07 -16.87
C LYS A 323 17.20 -12.57 -16.57
N LYS A 324 16.63 -12.96 -15.42
CA LYS A 324 16.54 -14.36 -14.98
C LYS A 324 15.16 -14.98 -15.24
N ASN A 325 14.24 -14.23 -15.85
CA ASN A 325 12.84 -14.63 -16.04
C ASN A 325 12.16 -15.09 -14.73
N ILE A 326 12.42 -14.36 -13.64
CA ILE A 326 11.82 -14.61 -12.34
C ILE A 326 10.67 -13.63 -12.13
N SER A 327 9.50 -14.16 -11.79
CA SER A 327 8.34 -13.40 -11.36
C SER A 327 7.66 -14.13 -10.21
N CYS A 328 7.66 -13.52 -9.03
CA CYS A 328 6.97 -14.04 -7.85
C CYS A 328 5.97 -13.01 -7.35
N SER A 329 4.70 -13.39 -7.24
CA SER A 329 3.62 -12.55 -6.72
C SER A 329 2.94 -13.24 -5.55
N PHE A 330 2.75 -12.51 -4.47
CA PHE A 330 2.17 -13.01 -3.25
C PHE A 330 1.05 -12.08 -2.77
N ASN A 331 -0.05 -12.70 -2.38
CA ASN A 331 -1.19 -12.04 -1.78
C ASN A 331 -1.67 -12.87 -0.57
N PRO A 332 -2.60 -12.34 0.25
CA PRO A 332 -3.01 -13.02 1.48
C PRO A 332 -3.56 -14.43 1.27
N VAL A 333 -4.09 -14.75 0.09
CA VAL A 333 -4.74 -16.03 -0.19
C VAL A 333 -3.82 -17.11 -0.77
N ASN A 334 -2.63 -16.74 -1.28
CA ASN A 334 -1.72 -17.69 -1.93
C ASN A 334 -0.40 -17.90 -1.18
N SER A 335 -0.22 -17.28 -0.01
CA SER A 335 1.07 -17.22 0.66
C SER A 335 0.98 -17.30 2.18
N VAL A 336 2.06 -17.79 2.78
CA VAL A 336 2.36 -17.64 4.21
C VAL A 336 3.51 -16.66 4.36
N HIS A 337 3.47 -15.85 5.41
CA HIS A 337 4.48 -14.81 5.62
C HIS A 337 4.88 -14.66 7.08
N THR A 338 6.01 -14.01 7.29
CA THR A 338 6.49 -13.56 8.60
C THR A 338 7.19 -12.23 8.40
N LEU A 339 6.82 -11.25 9.21
CA LEU A 339 7.45 -9.94 9.26
C LEU A 339 8.14 -9.77 10.62
N VAL A 340 9.44 -9.51 10.59
CA VAL A 340 10.20 -9.05 11.76
C VAL A 340 10.62 -7.62 11.46
N GLN A 341 10.32 -6.68 12.35
CA GLN A 341 10.62 -5.27 12.12
C GLN A 341 11.13 -4.60 13.40
N ASP A 342 11.99 -3.61 13.22
CA ASP A 342 12.42 -2.68 14.26
C ASP A 342 12.55 -1.27 13.64
N GLY A 343 11.47 -0.50 13.74
CA GLY A 343 11.44 0.89 13.27
C GLY A 343 12.40 1.84 14.01
N CYS A 344 12.93 1.49 15.20
CA CYS A 344 13.98 2.28 15.86
C CYS A 344 15.35 2.02 15.24
N SER A 345 15.61 0.78 14.85
CA SER A 345 16.84 0.40 14.13
C SER A 345 16.74 0.60 12.61
N GLY A 346 15.56 0.96 12.09
CA GLY A 346 15.30 1.14 10.68
C GLY A 346 15.40 -0.16 9.88
N THR A 347 15.03 -1.30 10.47
CA THR A 347 15.17 -2.63 9.84
C THR A 347 13.83 -3.35 9.69
N ALA A 348 13.70 -4.13 8.61
CA ALA A 348 12.57 -5.00 8.39
C ALA A 348 12.99 -6.24 7.60
N VAL A 349 12.49 -7.41 7.99
CA VAL A 349 12.68 -8.67 7.29
C VAL A 349 11.31 -9.29 7.01
N LEU A 350 10.90 -9.27 5.75
CA LEU A 350 9.71 -9.97 5.28
C LEU A 350 10.14 -11.28 4.61
N THR A 351 9.72 -12.41 5.17
CA THR A 351 9.81 -13.71 4.49
C THR A 351 8.42 -14.12 4.03
N VAL A 352 8.26 -14.39 2.75
CA VAL A 352 7.01 -14.82 2.13
C VAL A 352 7.23 -16.09 1.32
N LYS A 353 6.29 -17.03 1.41
CA LYS A 353 6.36 -18.31 0.70
C LYS A 353 5.00 -18.71 0.15
N CYS A 354 4.98 -19.15 -1.10
CA CYS A 354 3.87 -19.85 -1.73
C CYS A 354 4.33 -21.24 -2.17
N LEU A 355 3.54 -21.90 -3.02
CA LEU A 355 3.91 -23.21 -3.56
C LEU A 355 5.21 -23.14 -4.37
N ASP A 356 5.34 -22.18 -5.28
CA ASP A 356 6.40 -22.21 -6.29
C ASP A 356 7.53 -21.21 -6.04
N CYS A 357 7.34 -20.27 -5.11
CA CYS A 357 8.34 -19.26 -4.77
C CYS A 357 8.41 -18.99 -3.27
N ALA A 358 9.61 -18.67 -2.78
CA ALA A 358 9.84 -18.08 -1.47
C ALA A 358 10.82 -16.93 -1.62
N VAL A 359 10.49 -15.78 -1.03
CA VAL A 359 11.30 -14.57 -1.08
C VAL A 359 11.54 -14.06 0.34
N THR A 360 12.77 -13.71 0.63
CA THR A 360 13.15 -12.96 1.83
C THR A 360 13.62 -11.58 1.40
N PHE A 361 12.96 -10.54 1.90
CA PHE A 361 13.36 -9.14 1.77
C PHE A 361 13.96 -8.72 3.10
N ASP A 362 15.26 -8.48 3.15
CA ASP A 362 16.00 -7.99 4.32
C ASP A 362 16.42 -6.54 4.08
N LEU A 363 15.77 -5.60 4.77
CA LEU A 363 15.89 -4.17 4.56
C LEU A 363 16.50 -3.47 5.76
N SER A 364 17.30 -2.45 5.46
CA SER A 364 17.90 -1.57 6.46
C SER A 364 18.02 -0.16 5.92
N ALA A 365 17.52 0.81 6.69
CA ALA A 365 17.74 2.23 6.48
C ALA A 365 18.44 2.81 7.71
N PRO A 366 19.45 3.69 7.55
CA PRO A 366 20.00 4.43 8.68
C PRO A 366 18.87 5.25 9.36
N PRO A 367 18.66 5.14 10.70
CA PRO A 367 17.52 5.79 11.36
C PRO A 367 17.47 7.32 11.22
N ASP A 368 18.62 7.96 11.07
CA ASP A 368 18.74 9.40 10.83
C ASP A 368 18.24 9.84 9.45
N THR A 369 18.14 8.90 8.50
CA THR A 369 17.61 9.15 7.15
C THR A 369 16.08 9.12 7.09
N LEU A 370 15.41 8.53 8.09
CA LEU A 370 13.95 8.50 8.17
C LEU A 370 13.38 9.92 8.33
N SER A 371 12.34 10.24 7.56
CA SER A 371 11.60 11.51 7.60
C SER A 371 11.14 11.88 9.02
N TYR A 372 10.82 13.15 9.27
CA TYR A 372 10.24 13.57 10.55
C TYR A 372 8.88 12.95 10.81
N CYS A 373 7.91 13.12 9.90
CA CYS A 373 6.71 12.32 9.84
C CYS A 373 5.89 12.71 8.61
N LEU A 374 5.33 11.71 7.94
CA LEU A 374 4.36 11.88 6.86
C LEU A 374 2.95 11.71 7.41
N ALA A 375 1.99 12.41 6.79
CA ALA A 375 0.58 12.29 7.17
C ALA A 375 -0.08 11.13 6.42
N THR A 376 -0.81 10.32 7.14
CA THR A 376 -1.53 9.15 6.64
C THR A 376 -3.03 9.38 6.77
N PRO A 377 -3.86 8.84 5.85
CA PRO A 377 -5.29 9.04 5.92
C PRO A 377 -5.89 8.19 7.05
N GLN A 378 -6.60 8.87 7.95
CA GLN A 378 -7.34 8.27 9.05
C GLN A 378 -8.83 8.49 8.84
N VAL A 379 -9.67 7.79 9.61
CA VAL A 379 -11.13 7.91 9.52
C VAL A 379 -11.67 9.32 9.74
N VAL A 380 -10.87 10.23 10.29
CA VAL A 380 -11.24 11.64 10.57
C VAL A 380 -10.56 12.67 9.67
N GLY A 381 -9.59 12.27 8.86
CA GLY A 381 -8.72 13.16 8.06
C GLY A 381 -7.26 12.71 8.09
N PHE A 382 -6.36 13.50 7.51
CA PHE A 382 -4.93 13.21 7.51
C PHE A 382 -4.28 13.54 8.84
N LYS A 383 -3.47 12.60 9.35
CA LYS A 383 -2.70 12.75 10.59
C LYS A 383 -1.31 12.17 10.39
N LYS A 384 -0.29 12.80 10.97
CA LYS A 384 1.06 12.22 11.05
C LYS A 384 1.01 10.77 11.58
N GLY A 385 1.56 9.84 10.82
CA GLY A 385 1.38 8.41 11.08
C GLY A 385 2.42 7.48 10.45
N CYS A 386 3.40 7.97 9.69
CA CYS A 386 4.50 7.14 9.22
C CYS A 386 5.82 7.90 9.08
N VAL A 387 6.91 7.15 9.01
CA VAL A 387 8.25 7.64 8.65
C VAL A 387 8.81 6.82 7.50
N GLU A 388 9.50 7.48 6.57
CA GLU A 388 10.03 6.85 5.37
C GLU A 388 11.48 7.27 5.09
N SER A 389 12.25 6.38 4.47
CA SER A 389 13.59 6.66 3.93
C SER A 389 13.69 6.18 2.49
N TYR A 390 14.40 6.93 1.64
CA TYR A 390 14.71 6.58 0.24
C TYR A 390 16.13 6.06 0.03
N VAL A 391 16.88 5.87 1.11
CA VAL A 391 18.29 5.45 1.06
C VAL A 391 18.48 4.09 1.71
N ALA A 392 17.39 3.33 1.86
CA ALA A 392 17.45 1.98 2.39
C ALA A 392 18.24 1.06 1.46
N THR A 393 18.80 0.00 2.04
CA THR A 393 19.37 -1.12 1.29
C THR A 393 18.46 -2.32 1.48
N ALA A 394 18.10 -2.98 0.37
CA ALA A 394 17.33 -4.22 0.39
C ALA A 394 18.19 -5.37 -0.14
N ARG A 395 18.38 -6.41 0.68
CA ARG A 395 18.94 -7.70 0.28
C ARG A 395 17.79 -8.66 0.04
N VAL A 396 17.60 -9.06 -1.21
CA VAL A 396 16.50 -9.94 -1.61
C VAL A 396 17.05 -11.31 -1.97
N THR A 397 16.53 -12.36 -1.33
CA THR A 397 16.88 -13.74 -1.60
C THR A 397 15.65 -14.48 -2.13
N VAL A 398 15.78 -15.16 -3.28
CA VAL A 398 14.67 -15.83 -3.96
C VAL A 398 14.96 -17.31 -4.13
N HIS A 399 14.04 -18.14 -3.67
CA HIS A 399 14.03 -19.57 -3.93
C HIS A 399 12.82 -19.92 -4.80
N GLN A 400 13.03 -20.72 -5.84
CA GLN A 400 11.94 -21.27 -6.65
C GLN A 400 11.89 -22.79 -6.52
N ARG A 401 10.69 -23.36 -6.65
CA ARG A 401 10.50 -24.80 -6.60
C ARG A 401 11.16 -25.47 -7.80
N ARG A 402 12.03 -26.45 -7.54
CA ARG A 402 12.58 -27.38 -8.54
C ARG A 402 12.37 -28.80 -8.05
N GLY A 403 11.39 -29.50 -8.64
CA GLY A 403 10.91 -30.77 -8.10
C GLY A 403 10.24 -30.57 -6.74
N VAL A 404 10.70 -31.30 -5.73
CA VAL A 404 10.15 -31.24 -4.36
C VAL A 404 10.85 -30.21 -3.46
N SER A 405 11.96 -29.63 -3.92
CA SER A 405 12.81 -28.74 -3.11
C SER A 405 12.71 -27.29 -3.58
N MET A 406 12.82 -26.38 -2.63
CA MET A 406 13.05 -24.95 -2.91
C MET A 406 14.55 -24.75 -3.15
N VAL A 407 14.93 -24.18 -4.29
CA VAL A 407 16.33 -23.95 -4.65
C VAL A 407 16.57 -22.47 -4.79
N LEU A 408 17.68 -21.96 -4.25
CA LEU A 408 18.10 -20.57 -4.42
C LEU A 408 18.30 -20.28 -5.92
N THR A 409 17.50 -19.37 -6.45
CA THR A 409 17.56 -18.96 -7.86
C THR A 409 18.02 -17.52 -8.03
N ASP A 410 17.88 -16.70 -6.99
CA ASP A 410 18.36 -15.33 -7.00
C ASP A 410 18.79 -14.81 -5.64
N SER A 411 19.74 -13.89 -5.65
CA SER A 411 20.17 -13.12 -4.49
C SER A 411 20.67 -11.79 -5.01
N HIS A 412 20.06 -10.69 -4.58
CA HIS A 412 20.33 -9.37 -5.13
C HIS A 412 20.32 -8.30 -4.04
N THR A 413 21.21 -7.32 -4.16
CA THR A 413 21.22 -6.15 -3.27
C THR A 413 20.78 -4.93 -4.07
N ILE A 414 19.75 -4.24 -3.60
CA ILE A 414 19.23 -3.02 -4.19
C ILE A 414 19.53 -1.87 -3.23
N ASN A 415 20.28 -0.89 -3.72
CA ASN A 415 20.53 0.36 -3.00
C ASN A 415 19.46 1.40 -3.36
N GLN A 416 19.29 2.43 -2.54
CA GLN A 416 18.23 3.42 -2.72
C GLN A 416 16.84 2.80 -2.78
N ALA A 417 16.61 1.72 -2.02
CA ALA A 417 15.27 1.23 -1.75
C ALA A 417 14.52 2.26 -0.87
N ALA A 418 13.20 2.27 -0.99
CA ALA A 418 12.34 2.94 -0.03
C ALA A 418 11.95 1.96 1.08
N LEU A 419 11.89 2.48 2.30
CA LEU A 419 11.43 1.74 3.48
C LEU A 419 10.62 2.68 4.37
N GLU A 420 9.38 2.29 4.63
CA GLU A 420 8.42 3.02 5.45
C GLU A 420 8.00 2.17 6.65
N PHE A 421 7.86 2.84 7.81
CA PHE A 421 7.24 2.29 9.01
C PHE A 421 6.02 3.13 9.39
N GLY A 422 4.88 2.48 9.52
CA GLY A 422 3.61 3.11 9.86
C GLY A 422 3.12 2.78 11.27
N GLU A 423 2.53 3.77 11.92
CA GLU A 423 1.83 3.69 13.20
C GLU A 423 2.64 2.90 14.24
N LYS A 424 2.12 1.76 14.73
CA LYS A 424 2.77 0.97 15.79
C LYS A 424 4.13 0.38 15.40
N TYR A 425 4.48 0.34 14.11
CA TYR A 425 5.79 -0.14 13.66
C TYR A 425 6.83 0.98 13.58
N MET A 426 6.45 2.25 13.75
CA MET A 426 7.41 3.32 13.98
C MET A 426 8.17 3.10 15.29
N CYS A 427 9.31 3.77 15.46
CA CYS A 427 10.01 3.77 16.74
C CYS A 427 9.09 4.26 17.87
N ASN A 428 8.86 3.41 18.87
CA ASN A 428 7.91 3.63 19.97
C ASN A 428 6.45 3.92 19.52
N GLY A 429 6.08 3.56 18.28
CA GLY A 429 4.75 3.79 17.73
C GLY A 429 4.40 5.27 17.51
N SER A 430 5.40 6.13 17.33
CA SER A 430 5.22 7.58 17.22
C SER A 430 6.21 8.22 16.26
N CYS A 431 5.82 9.36 15.68
CA CYS A 431 6.76 10.20 14.95
C CYS A 431 7.93 10.65 15.85
N PRO A 432 9.15 10.75 15.31
CA PRO A 432 10.23 11.51 15.93
C PRO A 432 9.76 12.90 16.41
N PRO A 433 10.24 13.37 17.57
CA PRO A 433 9.95 14.73 18.02
C PRO A 433 10.48 15.74 16.98
N GLU A 434 9.69 16.77 16.69
CA GLU A 434 10.16 17.91 15.90
C GLU A 434 11.25 18.61 16.70
N VAL A 435 12.50 18.52 16.24
CA VAL A 435 13.58 19.32 16.79
C VAL A 435 13.43 20.72 16.20
N TYR A 436 12.75 21.60 16.92
CA TYR A 436 12.76 23.03 16.60
C TYR A 436 14.19 23.54 16.81
N VAL A 437 14.92 23.73 15.72
CA VAL A 437 16.17 24.47 15.75
C VAL A 437 15.77 25.95 15.81
N TYR A 438 15.82 26.53 17.01
CA TYR A 438 15.75 27.98 17.16
C TYR A 438 17.05 28.56 16.59
N TRP A 439 16.95 29.28 15.46
CA TRP A 439 18.06 30.03 14.87
C TRP A 439 18.22 31.39 15.51
#